data_AF-A0A951U5K3-F1
#
_entry.id   AF-A0A951U5K3-F1
#
_cell.length_a   1.000
_cell.length_b   1.000
_cell.length_c   1.000
_cell.angle_alpha   90.00
_cell.angle_beta   90.00
_cell.angle_gamma   90.00
#
_symmetry.space_group_name_H-M   'P 1'
#
loop_
_entity.id
_entity.type
_entity.pdbx_description
1 polymer ?
#
loop_
_entity_poly.entity_id
_entity_poly.type
_entity_poly.pdbx_seq_one_letter_code
_entity_poly.pdbx_strand_id
1 'polypeptide(L)' 'MYKLPNKPIDRPIELFSSPHEGIIDRPIVAHQPGRVKAMGSIWNARFYQIERQIVIAVGDRVLIVGRQGLTLLIVPML' A
#
# COMPACT_ATOMS: atom_id res chain seq x y z
N MET A 1 5.30 0.08 38.80
CA MET A 1 6.11 -0.24 37.60
C MET A 1 5.17 -0.19 36.40
N TYR A 2 5.07 0.96 35.72
CA TYR A 2 4.15 1.12 34.60
C TYR A 2 4.76 0.51 33.34
N LYS A 3 4.13 -0.51 32.76
CA LYS A 3 4.50 -1.03 31.43
C LYS A 3 4.14 0.06 30.42
N LEU A 4 5.14 0.59 29.72
CA LEU A 4 4.90 1.49 28.59
C LEU A 4 4.00 0.75 27.58
N PRO A 5 2.92 1.37 27.06
CA PRO A 5 2.11 0.77 26.02
C PRO A 5 3.03 0.47 24.82
N ASN A 6 2.91 -0.72 24.24
CA ASN A 6 3.66 -1.14 23.05
C ASN A 6 3.59 -0.02 22.01
N LYS A 7 4.70 0.72 21.84
CA LYS A 7 4.81 1.71 20.78
C LYS A 7 4.61 0.94 19.46
N PRO A 8 3.66 1.33 18.59
CA PRO A 8 3.55 0.69 17.29
C PRO A 8 4.92 0.76 16.62
N ILE A 9 5.44 -0.39 16.24
CA ILE A 9 6.72 -0.47 15.52
C ILE A 9 6.43 0.10 14.14
N ASP A 10 6.71 1.39 13.96
CA ASP A 10 6.74 2.01 12.65
C ASP A 10 7.86 1.34 11.86
N ARG A 11 7.48 0.34 11.06
CA ARG A 11 8.42 -0.33 10.16
C ARG A 11 8.88 0.70 9.13
N PRO A 12 10.18 0.72 8.79
CA PRO A 12 10.68 1.62 7.76
C PRO A 12 10.04 1.30 6.41
N ILE A 13 10.02 2.30 5.54
CA ILE A 13 9.64 2.12 4.14
C ILE A 13 10.83 1.52 3.40
N GLU A 14 10.59 0.42 2.70
CA GLU A 14 11.54 -0.23 1.81
C GLU A 14 11.07 -0.03 0.37
N LEU A 15 11.77 0.81 -0.40
CA LEU A 15 11.50 1.00 -1.81
C LEU A 15 12.14 -0.12 -2.63
N PHE A 16 11.45 -0.56 -3.67
CA PHE A 16 11.98 -1.53 -4.62
C PHE A 16 12.91 -0.85 -5.61
N SER A 17 13.88 -1.59 -6.14
CA SER A 17 14.80 -1.11 -7.17
C SER A 17 14.09 -0.76 -8.48
N SER A 18 12.97 -1.42 -8.77
CA SER A 18 12.06 -1.12 -9.86
C SER A 18 10.60 -1.23 -9.42
N PRO A 19 9.70 -0.39 -9.94
CA PRO A 19 8.27 -0.58 -9.72
C PRO A 19 7.75 -1.92 -10.26
N HIS A 20 6.71 -2.44 -9.63
CA HIS A 20 6.01 -3.64 -10.08
C HIS A 20 4.56 -3.32 -10.39
N GLU A 21 3.96 -3.97 -11.39
CA GLU A 21 2.54 -3.80 -11.66
C GLU A 21 1.67 -4.60 -10.69
N GLY A 22 0.54 -4.02 -10.30
CA GLY A 22 -0.50 -4.66 -9.52
C GLY A 22 -1.89 -4.30 -10.06
N ILE A 23 -2.86 -5.16 -9.75
CA ILE A 23 -4.28 -4.94 -10.07
C ILE A 23 -5.04 -4.77 -8.76
N ILE A 24 -5.90 -3.78 -8.66
CA ILE A 24 -6.70 -3.55 -7.45
C ILE A 24 -7.74 -4.67 -7.30
N ASP A 25 -7.69 -5.36 -6.16
CA ASP A 25 -8.65 -6.40 -5.75
C ASP A 25 -9.76 -5.82 -4.86
N ARG A 26 -9.40 -4.85 -4.01
CA ARG A 26 -10.33 -4.10 -3.17
C ARG A 26 -10.02 -2.61 -3.28
N PRO A 27 -11.03 -1.74 -3.46
CA PRO A 27 -10.82 -0.31 -3.66
C PRO A 27 -9.90 0.29 -2.60
N ILE A 28 -9.04 1.20 -3.02
CA ILE A 28 -8.17 1.97 -2.14
C ILE A 28 -8.67 3.41 -2.15
N VAL A 29 -8.96 3.91 -0.95
CA VAL A 29 -9.39 5.28 -0.70
C VAL A 29 -8.30 5.94 0.14
N ALA A 30 -8.08 7.25 0.00
CA ALA A 30 -6.93 7.95 0.62
C ALA A 30 -6.65 7.60 2.10
N HIS A 31 -7.67 7.36 2.92
CA HIS A 31 -7.53 7.04 4.34
C HIS A 31 -7.82 5.58 4.71
N GLN A 32 -8.10 4.72 3.72
CA GLN A 32 -8.43 3.31 3.95
C GLN A 32 -7.53 2.41 3.10
N PRO A 33 -6.70 1.56 3.74
CA PRO A 33 -5.97 0.53 3.02
C PRO A 33 -6.94 -0.38 2.27
N GLY A 34 -6.58 -0.74 1.04
CA GLY A 34 -7.29 -1.74 0.24
C GLY A 34 -6.38 -2.90 -0.08
N ARG A 35 -6.64 -3.58 -1.19
CA ARG A 35 -5.88 -4.77 -1.58
C ARG A 35 -5.52 -4.75 -3.05
N VAL A 36 -4.32 -5.26 -3.35
CA VAL A 36 -3.84 -5.47 -4.70
C VAL A 36 -3.51 -6.94 -4.91
N LYS A 37 -3.77 -7.43 -6.12
CA LYS A 37 -3.21 -8.68 -6.63
C LYS A 37 -1.90 -8.36 -7.34
N ALA A 38 -0.81 -8.92 -6.84
CA ALA A 38 0.52 -8.74 -7.40
C ALA A 38 1.36 -10.00 -7.13
N MET A 39 2.26 -10.33 -8.06
CA MET A 39 3.18 -11.47 -7.91
C MET A 39 2.45 -12.79 -7.56
N GLY A 40 1.25 -13.00 -8.12
CA GLY A 40 0.43 -14.20 -7.88
C GLY A 40 -0.30 -14.26 -6.54
N SER A 41 -0.22 -13.22 -5.69
CA SER A 41 -0.83 -13.19 -4.35
C SER A 41 -1.64 -11.91 -4.10
N ILE A 42 -2.50 -11.90 -3.08
CA ILE A 42 -3.25 -10.72 -2.64
C ILE A 42 -2.56 -10.09 -1.43
N TRP A 43 -2.33 -8.78 -1.49
CA TRP A 43 -1.62 -8.02 -0.46
C TRP A 43 -2.43 -6.82 0.01
N ASN A 44 -2.25 -6.44 1.27
CA ASN A 44 -2.69 -5.13 1.75
C ASN A 44 -1.90 -4.04 1.02
N ALA A 45 -2.57 -2.96 0.64
CA ALA A 45 -1.95 -1.85 -0.05
C ALA A 45 -2.50 -0.50 0.40
N ARG A 46 -1.63 0.51 0.40
CA ARG A 46 -1.96 1.91 0.65
C ARG A 46 -1.19 2.81 -0.30
N PHE A 47 -1.66 4.04 -0.49
CA PHE A 47 -0.92 4.99 -1.29
C PHE A 47 0.44 5.36 -0.69
N TYR A 48 1.42 5.52 -1.57
CA TYR A 48 2.68 6.18 -1.30
C TYR A 48 2.53 7.68 -1.56
N GLN A 49 2.58 8.49 -0.50
CA GLN A 49 2.64 9.97 -0.59
C GLN A 49 1.55 10.61 -1.48
N ILE A 50 0.28 10.27 -1.25
CA ILE A 50 -0.84 10.96 -1.91
C ILE A 50 -1.48 11.96 -0.96
N GLU A 51 -1.49 13.23 -1.37
CA GLU A 51 -2.15 14.33 -0.65
C GLU A 51 -3.59 14.57 -1.16
N ARG A 52 -3.96 13.93 -2.27
CA ARG A 52 -5.25 14.10 -2.94
C ARG A 52 -6.20 12.95 -2.61
N GLN A 53 -7.48 13.27 -2.42
CA GLN A 53 -8.51 12.25 -2.31
C GLN A 53 -8.72 11.58 -3.66
N ILE A 54 -8.06 10.44 -3.86
CA ILE A 54 -8.21 9.60 -5.05
C ILE A 54 -8.86 8.30 -4.61
N VAL A 55 -9.79 7.80 -5.43
CA VAL A 55 -10.38 6.48 -5.32
C VAL A 55 -9.86 5.67 -6.51
N ILE A 56 -9.26 4.52 -6.25
CA ILE A 56 -8.93 3.56 -7.31
C ILE A 56 -9.87 2.36 -7.20
N ALA A 57 -10.52 2.03 -8.31
CA ALA A 57 -11.54 0.99 -8.38
C ALA A 57 -10.92 -0.40 -8.56
N VAL A 58 -11.73 -1.43 -8.32
CA VAL A 58 -11.34 -2.82 -8.58
C VAL A 58 -11.06 -3.00 -10.08
N GLY A 59 -9.97 -3.68 -10.40
CA GLY A 59 -9.53 -3.93 -11.78
C GLY A 59 -8.56 -2.88 -12.34
N ASP A 60 -8.46 -1.71 -11.71
CA ASP A 60 -7.50 -0.69 -12.12
C ASP A 60 -6.05 -1.14 -11.88
N ARG A 61 -5.15 -0.70 -12.75
CA ARG A 61 -3.71 -0.96 -12.65
C ARG A 61 -3.04 0.10 -11.79
N VAL A 62 -2.07 -0.36 -11.00
CA VAL A 62 -1.24 0.49 -10.15
C VAL A 62 0.20 0.06 -10.20
N LEU A 63 1.10 0.99 -9.89
CA LEU A 63 2.51 0.70 -9.66
C LEU A 63 2.76 0.49 -8.17
N ILE A 64 3.41 -0.60 -7.82
CA ILE A 64 3.90 -0.91 -6.49
C ILE A 64 5.36 -0.48 -6.44
N VAL A 65 5.64 0.51 -5.59
CA VAL A 65 6.97 1.16 -5.51
C VAL A 65 7.78 0.68 -4.31
N GLY A 66 7.14 -0.01 -3.37
CA GLY A 66 7.80 -0.52 -2.17
C GLY A 66 6.84 -1.15 -1.19
N ARG A 67 7.29 -1.30 0.05
CA ARG A 67 6.48 -1.82 1.16
C ARG A 67 6.81 -1.16 2.48
N GLN A 68 5.85 -1.16 3.39
CA GLN A 68 6.04 -0.87 4.80
C GLN A 68 5.55 -2.07 5.61
N GLY A 69 6.48 -2.92 6.05
CA GLY A 69 6.13 -4.20 6.66
C GLY A 69 5.44 -5.15 5.68
N LEU A 70 4.16 -5.46 5.94
CA LEU A 70 3.30 -6.34 5.14
C LEU A 70 2.32 -5.57 4.23
N THR A 71 2.46 -4.25 4.16
CA THR A 71 1.61 -3.38 3.34
C THR A 71 2.41 -2.88 2.15
N LEU A 72 1.91 -3.13 0.94
CA LEU A 72 2.49 -2.59 -0.28
C LEU A 72 2.17 -1.10 -0.43
N LEU A 73 3.12 -0.36 -0.97
CA LEU A 73 3.02 1.07 -1.24
C LEU A 73 2.80 1.26 -2.72
N ILE A 74 1.70 1.91 -3.08
CA ILE A 74 1.26 2.04 -4.46
C ILE A 74 1.16 3.49 -4.93
N VAL A 75 1.34 3.68 -6.23
CA VAL A 75 1.02 4.92 -6.95
C VAL A 75 0.05 4.62 -8.10
N PRO A 76 -0.95 5.48 -8.36
CA PRO A 76 -1.86 5.33 -9.49
C PRO A 76 -1.11 5.42 -10.84
N MET A 77 -1.57 4.68 -11.85
CA MET A 77 -1.09 4.80 -13.25
C MET A 77 -1.99 5.71 -14.11
N LEU A 78 -2.48 6.83 -13.57
CA LEU A 78 -3.42 7.74 -14.26
C LEU A 78 -3.06 8.02 -15.72
#